data_AF-A0A6J7ATD8-F1
#
_entry.id   AF-A0A6J7ATD8-F1
#
_cell.length_a   1.000
_cell.length_b   1.000
_cell.length_c   1.000
_cell.angle_alpha   90.00
_cell.angle_beta   90.00
_cell.angle_gamma   90.00
#
_symmetry.space_group_name_H-M   'P 1'
#
loop_
_entity.id
_entity.type
_entity.pdbx_description
1 polymer ?
#
loop_
_entity_poly.entity_id
_entity_poly.type
_entity_poly.pdbx_seq_one_letter_code
_entity_poly.pdbx_strand_id
1 'polypeptide(L)'
;MPPFKGKECRLEAYCACCLAPITIIDKEFELLSCDPGGVLWHVTKTPWDWGNVDMGSMCDSMNFVLNAEHAENYERQTGTRGVHCPIEAGKEFVRYTGQIRMYDYHWPPGTMDPPAIIERFRSIGCDVSAWGE
;
A
#
# COMPACT_ATOMS: atom_id res chain seq x y z
N MET A 1 0.21 14.85 -4.68
CA MET A 1 1.19 14.85 -5.80
C MET A 1 1.02 16.11 -6.65
N PRO A 2 1.98 17.04 -6.69
CA PRO A 2 1.82 18.34 -7.36
C PRO A 2 1.30 18.27 -8.81
N PRO A 3 1.77 17.35 -9.67
CA PRO A 3 1.28 17.25 -11.06
C PRO A 3 -0.22 16.90 -11.20
N PHE A 4 -0.79 16.29 -10.15
CA PHE A 4 -2.15 15.77 -10.11
C PHE A 4 -3.09 16.58 -9.23
N LYS A 5 -2.64 17.73 -8.70
CA LYS A 5 -3.47 18.60 -7.83
C LYS A 5 -4.76 19.01 -8.55
N GLY A 6 -5.90 18.84 -7.87
CA GLY A 6 -7.24 19.14 -8.38
C GLY A 6 -7.73 18.24 -9.53
N LYS A 7 -6.94 17.25 -9.97
CA LYS A 7 -7.30 16.34 -11.07
C LYS A 7 -7.82 15.03 -10.53
N GLU A 8 -8.81 14.50 -11.23
CA GLU A 8 -9.18 13.08 -11.10
C GLU A 8 -8.10 12.23 -11.79
N CYS A 9 -7.65 11.20 -11.08
CA CYS A 9 -6.65 10.26 -11.53
C CYS A 9 -7.29 8.89 -11.71
N ARG A 10 -7.07 8.29 -12.88
CA ARG A 10 -7.41 6.90 -13.16
C ARG A 10 -6.15 6.06 -13.08
N LEU A 11 -6.10 5.14 -12.13
CA LEU A 11 -5.01 4.19 -11.95
C LEU A 11 -5.45 2.84 -12.49
N GLU A 12 -4.64 2.28 -13.39
CA GLU A 12 -4.81 0.93 -13.90
C GLU A 12 -3.79 0.02 -13.25
N ALA A 13 -4.29 -1.01 -12.59
CA ALA A 13 -3.50 -2.00 -11.88
C ALA A 13 -4.00 -3.40 -12.21
N TYR A 14 -3.34 -4.39 -11.62
CA TYR A 14 -3.68 -5.79 -11.80
C TYR A 14 -3.61 -6.50 -10.46
N CYS A 15 -4.48 -7.49 -10.27
CA CYS A 15 -4.39 -8.38 -9.12
C CYS A 15 -3.08 -9.17 -9.19
N ALA A 16 -2.26 -9.10 -8.14
CA ALA A 16 -0.98 -9.83 -8.09
C ALA A 16 -1.15 -11.35 -8.18
N CYS A 17 -2.31 -11.89 -7.78
CA CYS A 17 -2.59 -13.33 -7.86
C CYS A 17 -2.81 -13.85 -9.28
N CYS A 18 -3.56 -13.13 -10.11
CA CYS A 18 -4.10 -13.67 -11.37
C CYS A 18 -4.06 -12.70 -12.55
N LEU A 19 -3.52 -11.50 -12.36
CA LEU A 19 -3.45 -10.42 -13.34
C LEU A 19 -4.82 -9.93 -13.86
N ALA A 20 -5.91 -10.22 -13.14
CA ALA A 20 -7.20 -9.59 -13.43
C ALA A 20 -7.08 -8.05 -13.26
N PRO A 21 -7.70 -7.26 -14.15
CA PRO A 21 -7.57 -5.81 -14.12
C PRO A 21 -8.25 -5.21 -12.89
N ILE A 22 -7.67 -4.10 -12.41
CA ILE A 22 -8.20 -3.26 -11.34
C ILE A 22 -8.14 -1.82 -11.82
N THR A 23 -9.26 -1.13 -11.81
CA THR A 23 -9.33 0.32 -12.07
C THR A 23 -9.67 1.04 -10.77
N ILE A 24 -8.87 2.04 -10.43
CA ILE A 24 -9.10 2.90 -9.26
C ILE A 24 -9.23 4.35 -9.75
N ILE A 25 -10.27 5.03 -9.30
CA ILE A 25 -10.47 6.47 -9.53
C ILE A 25 -10.26 7.20 -8.21
N ASP A 26 -9.28 8.10 -8.20
CA ASP A 26 -8.90 8.92 -7.05
C ASP A 26 -8.96 10.41 -7.41
N LYS A 27 -9.33 11.24 -6.44
CA LYS A 27 -9.10 12.68 -6.54
C LYS A 27 -8.58 13.21 -5.21
N GLU A 28 -7.36 13.73 -5.23
CA GLU A 28 -6.70 14.31 -4.05
C GLU A 28 -6.61 13.34 -2.86
N PHE A 29 -6.27 12.07 -3.13
CA PHE A 29 -6.20 10.99 -2.13
C PHE A 29 -7.57 10.57 -1.57
N GLU A 30 -8.67 11.01 -2.16
CA GLU A 30 -10.00 10.47 -1.90
C GLU A 30 -10.40 9.48 -2.99
N LEU A 31 -10.65 8.25 -2.56
CA LEU A 31 -11.15 7.18 -3.42
C LEU A 31 -12.56 7.51 -3.88
N LEU A 32 -12.75 7.70 -5.19
CA LEU A 32 -14.04 7.95 -5.81
C LEU A 32 -14.71 6.64 -6.25
N SER A 33 -13.93 5.71 -6.81
CA SER A 33 -14.40 4.38 -7.16
C SER A 33 -13.25 3.37 -7.29
N CYS A 34 -13.59 2.09 -7.14
CA CYS A 34 -12.69 0.96 -7.38
C CYS A 34 -13.49 -0.16 -8.06
N ASP A 35 -12.98 -0.67 -9.17
CA ASP A 35 -13.58 -1.76 -9.93
C ASP A 35 -12.52 -2.85 -10.20
N PRO A 36 -12.75 -4.11 -9.76
CA PRO A 36 -13.86 -4.54 -8.93
C PRO A 36 -13.82 -3.93 -7.52
N GLY A 37 -14.97 -3.83 -6.85
CA GLY A 37 -15.04 -3.39 -5.46
C GLY A 37 -14.41 -4.41 -4.50
N GLY A 38 -13.95 -3.95 -3.34
CA GLY A 38 -13.36 -4.80 -2.29
C GLY A 38 -11.89 -5.16 -2.49
N VAL A 39 -11.21 -4.51 -3.45
CA VAL A 39 -9.76 -4.63 -3.63
C VAL A 39 -9.02 -4.29 -2.35
N LEU A 40 -8.05 -5.13 -2.03
CA LEU A 40 -7.18 -4.99 -0.87
C LEU A 40 -5.78 -4.57 -1.31
N TRP A 41 -5.17 -3.72 -0.49
CA TRP A 41 -3.74 -3.51 -0.48
C TRP A 41 -3.09 -4.61 0.39
N HIS A 42 -2.27 -5.44 -0.24
CA HIS A 42 -1.61 -6.60 0.37
C HIS A 42 -0.12 -6.34 0.55
N VAL A 43 0.38 -6.52 1.77
CA VAL A 43 1.77 -6.21 2.11
C VAL A 43 2.46 -7.44 2.69
N THR A 44 3.33 -8.05 1.89
CA THR A 44 3.93 -9.38 2.15
C THR A 44 5.22 -9.36 2.95
N LYS A 45 5.82 -8.18 3.19
CA LYS A 45 6.99 -8.02 4.06
C LYS A 45 6.65 -7.18 5.27
N THR A 46 7.22 -7.56 6.40
CA THR A 46 7.15 -6.77 7.63
C THR A 46 7.99 -5.49 7.50
N PRO A 47 7.61 -4.37 8.16
CA PRO A 47 8.42 -3.15 8.20
C PRO A 47 9.86 -3.34 8.66
N TRP A 48 10.15 -4.40 9.43
CA TRP A 48 11.53 -4.77 9.81
C TRP A 48 12.41 -5.14 8.61
N ASP A 49 11.81 -5.67 7.55
CA ASP A 49 12.49 -6.08 6.32
C ASP A 49 12.45 -5.00 5.23
N TRP A 50 11.79 -3.88 5.50
CA TRP A 50 11.79 -2.75 4.58
C TRP A 50 13.16 -2.09 4.64
N GLY A 51 13.82 -2.02 3.49
CA GLY A 51 15.18 -1.51 3.42
C GLY A 51 15.23 -0.01 3.72
N ASN A 52 16.04 0.38 4.71
CA ASN A 52 16.57 1.76 4.80
C ASN A 52 17.56 2.07 3.66
N VAL A 53 17.95 1.05 2.88
CA VAL A 53 18.93 1.12 1.78
C VAL A 53 18.30 0.99 0.40
N ASP A 54 17.16 0.30 0.28
CA ASP A 54 16.46 0.08 -0.98
C ASP A 54 14.94 0.15 -0.77
N MET A 55 14.36 1.25 -1.25
CA MET A 55 12.91 1.47 -1.25
C MET A 55 12.19 0.55 -2.25
N GLY A 56 12.89 0.07 -3.29
CA GLY A 56 12.34 -0.87 -4.27
C GLY A 56 11.84 -2.14 -3.60
N SER A 57 12.66 -2.76 -2.75
CA SER A 57 12.28 -3.94 -1.96
C SER A 57 11.02 -3.76 -1.10
N MET A 58 10.78 -2.55 -0.57
CA MET A 58 9.53 -2.24 0.14
C MET A 58 8.35 -2.20 -0.86
N CYS A 59 8.47 -1.42 -1.93
CA CYS A 59 7.43 -1.26 -2.93
C CYS A 59 7.04 -2.57 -3.60
N ASP A 60 7.99 -3.45 -3.91
CA ASP A 60 7.74 -4.75 -4.54
C ASP A 60 6.92 -5.69 -3.65
N SER A 61 6.93 -5.48 -2.33
CA SER A 61 6.15 -6.26 -1.37
C SER A 61 4.70 -5.80 -1.22
N MET A 62 4.35 -4.65 -1.80
CA MET A 62 3.07 -3.97 -1.68
C MET A 62 2.27 -4.09 -2.98
N ASN A 63 1.20 -4.88 -2.96
CA ASN A 63 0.45 -5.24 -4.16
C ASN A 63 -1.05 -5.01 -3.99
N PHE A 64 -1.80 -5.03 -5.09
CA PHE A 64 -3.26 -5.10 -5.06
C PHE A 64 -3.74 -6.53 -5.28
N VAL A 65 -4.76 -6.93 -4.54
CA VAL A 65 -5.45 -8.22 -4.72
C VAL A 65 -6.95 -7.99 -4.68
N LEU A 66 -7.73 -8.76 -5.44
CA LEU A 66 -9.16 -8.52 -5.56
C LEU A 66 -9.90 -8.68 -4.22
N ASN A 67 -9.43 -9.59 -3.37
CA ASN A 67 -9.99 -9.90 -2.06
C ASN A 67 -9.00 -10.81 -1.29
N ALA A 68 -9.41 -11.26 -0.10
CA ALA A 68 -8.61 -12.14 0.76
C ALA A 68 -8.28 -13.50 0.13
N GLU A 69 -9.19 -14.10 -0.64
CA GLU A 69 -8.93 -15.38 -1.33
C GLU A 69 -7.79 -15.24 -2.35
N HIS A 70 -7.79 -14.14 -3.11
CA HIS A 70 -6.71 -13.83 -4.04
C HIS A 70 -5.39 -13.58 -3.32
N ALA A 71 -5.43 -12.95 -2.15
CA ALA A 71 -4.25 -12.76 -1.32
C ALA A 71 -3.65 -14.09 -0.87
N GLU A 72 -4.48 -15.00 -0.32
CA GLU A 72 -4.02 -16.33 0.09
C GLU A 72 -3.47 -17.16 -1.09
N ASN A 73 -4.09 -17.04 -2.27
CA ASN A 73 -3.61 -17.72 -3.47
C ASN A 73 -2.27 -17.16 -3.94
N TYR A 74 -2.05 -15.85 -3.85
CA TYR A 74 -0.75 -15.24 -4.12
C TYR A 74 0.30 -15.70 -3.11
N GLU A 75 -0.03 -15.70 -1.82
CA GLU A 75 0.84 -16.17 -0.73
C GLU A 75 1.31 -17.62 -0.91
N ARG A 76 0.40 -18.51 -1.35
CA ARG A 76 0.74 -19.90 -1.69
C ARG A 76 1.72 -20.01 -2.86
N GLN A 77 1.64 -19.10 -3.83
CA GLN A 77 2.53 -19.09 -5.00
C GLN A 77 3.93 -18.57 -4.66
N THR A 78 4.02 -17.58 -3.76
CA THR A 78 5.27 -16.89 -3.42
C THR A 78 5.94 -17.43 -2.16
N GLY A 79 5.24 -18.23 -1.36
CA GLY A 79 5.71 -18.68 -0.06
C GLY A 79 5.79 -17.54 0.97
N THR A 80 4.95 -16.51 0.83
CA THR A 80 4.89 -15.35 1.73
C THR A 80 3.64 -15.38 2.60
N ARG A 81 3.58 -14.50 3.61
CA ARG A 81 2.35 -14.19 4.35
C ARG A 81 2.32 -12.69 4.62
N GLY A 82 1.18 -12.05 4.38
CA GLY A 82 1.08 -10.60 4.38
C GLY A 82 -0.14 -10.05 5.09
N VAL A 83 -0.10 -8.74 5.31
CA VAL A 83 -1.19 -7.97 5.89
C VAL A 83 -2.16 -7.54 4.80
N HIS A 84 -3.46 -7.65 5.09
CA HIS A 84 -4.53 -7.16 4.24
C HIS A 84 -5.05 -5.83 4.76
N CYS A 85 -4.94 -4.80 3.95
CA CYS A 85 -5.48 -3.48 4.24
C CYS A 85 -6.58 -3.12 3.23
N PRO A 86 -7.71 -2.53 3.66
CA PRO A 86 -8.62 -1.87 2.75
C PRO A 86 -7.88 -0.80 1.93
N ILE A 87 -8.20 -0.66 0.66
CA ILE A 87 -7.53 0.31 -0.21
C ILE A 87 -7.72 1.76 0.28
N GLU A 88 -8.85 2.04 0.93
CA GLU A 88 -9.18 3.33 1.55
C GLU A 88 -8.19 3.70 2.66
N ALA A 89 -7.61 2.70 3.34
CA ALA A 89 -6.61 2.94 4.40
C ALA A 89 -5.26 3.40 3.81
N GLY A 90 -5.00 3.10 2.53
CA GLY A 90 -3.76 3.46 1.83
C GLY A 90 -3.48 4.97 1.85
N LYS A 91 -4.52 5.81 1.75
CA LYS A 91 -4.37 7.28 1.80
C LYS A 91 -3.75 7.73 3.12
N GLU A 92 -4.15 7.11 4.22
CA GLU A 92 -3.68 7.46 5.56
C GLU A 92 -2.23 7.01 5.79
N PHE A 93 -1.82 5.90 5.16
CA PHE A 93 -0.42 5.46 5.16
C PHE A 93 0.48 6.44 4.39
N VAL A 94 0.08 6.84 3.18
CA VAL A 94 0.92 7.72 2.33
C VAL A 94 0.79 9.20 2.64
N ARG A 95 -0.18 9.62 3.46
CA ARG A 95 -0.53 11.03 3.72
C ARG A 95 0.67 11.90 4.07
N TYR A 96 1.52 11.43 4.99
CA TYR A 96 2.70 12.16 5.43
C TYR A 96 3.67 12.43 4.26
N THR A 97 4.00 11.37 3.51
CA THR A 97 4.84 11.45 2.31
C THR A 97 4.20 12.35 1.24
N GLY A 98 2.89 12.20 1.01
CA GLY A 98 2.14 12.94 0.00
C GLY A 98 2.02 14.44 0.26
N GLN A 99 1.94 14.86 1.53
CA GLN A 99 1.80 16.26 1.94
C GLN A 99 3.14 16.99 2.04
N ILE A 100 4.20 16.27 2.43
CA ILE A 100 5.48 16.89 2.78
C ILE A 100 6.52 16.65 1.68
N ARG A 101 6.86 15.38 1.41
CA ARG A 101 7.96 15.01 0.51
C ARG A 101 7.70 15.33 -0.95
N MET A 102 6.44 15.46 -1.36
CA MET A 102 6.10 15.77 -2.75
C MET A 102 6.39 17.23 -3.16
N TYR A 103 6.70 18.11 -2.19
CA TYR A 103 6.99 19.53 -2.45
C TYR A 103 8.37 19.95 -1.92
N ASP A 104 8.88 19.28 -0.87
CA ASP A 104 10.18 19.56 -0.29
C ASP A 104 11.25 18.58 -0.82
N TYR A 105 11.88 18.95 -1.94
CA TYR A 105 12.97 18.18 -2.55
C TYR A 105 14.30 18.26 -1.76
N HIS A 106 14.40 19.14 -0.77
CA HIS A 106 15.59 19.28 0.07
C HIS A 106 15.48 18.52 1.41
N TRP A 107 14.40 17.75 1.57
CA TRP A 107 14.14 16.96 2.76
C TRP A 107 15.31 15.99 3.08
N PRO A 108 15.79 15.93 4.34
CA PRO A 108 16.88 15.04 4.72
C PRO A 108 16.45 13.56 4.63
N PRO A 109 17.36 12.61 4.30
CA PRO A 109 17.03 11.20 4.29
C PRO A 109 16.35 10.78 5.60
N GLY A 110 15.19 10.15 5.49
CA GLY A 110 14.47 9.61 6.65
C GLY A 110 14.78 8.12 6.80
N THR A 111 14.90 7.66 8.03
CA THR A 111 14.94 6.23 8.37
C THR A 111 13.53 5.75 8.69
N MET A 112 13.21 4.52 8.28
CA MET A 112 12.01 3.82 8.71
C MET A 112 12.15 3.40 10.17
N ASP A 113 11.10 3.61 10.95
CA ASP A 113 10.94 3.14 12.32
C ASP A 113 9.88 2.02 12.31
N PRO A 114 10.29 0.74 12.26
CA PRO A 114 9.35 -0.36 12.09
C PRO A 114 8.25 -0.42 13.17
N PRO A 115 8.53 -0.26 14.48
CA PRO A 115 7.49 -0.15 15.51
C PRO A 115 6.44 0.92 15.22
N ALA A 116 6.86 2.13 14.85
CA ALA A 116 5.94 3.23 14.55
C ALA A 116 5.09 2.94 13.30
N ILE A 117 5.67 2.28 12.28
CA ILE A 117 4.96 1.86 11.08
C ILE A 117 3.92 0.79 11.41
N ILE A 118 4.28 -0.25 12.17
CA ILE A 118 3.35 -1.32 12.57
C ILE A 118 2.17 -0.72 13.34
N GLU A 119 2.42 0.19 14.28
CA GLU A 119 1.36 0.86 15.02
C GLU A 119 0.47 1.73 14.12
N ARG A 120 1.07 2.34 13.08
CA ARG A 120 0.30 3.08 12.08
C ARG A 120 -0.66 2.15 11.33
N PHE A 121 -0.21 0.96 10.91
CA PHE A 121 -1.07 -0.04 10.27
C PHE A 121 -2.22 -0.49 11.19
N ARG A 122 -1.95 -0.73 12.47
CA ARG A 122 -3.01 -1.02 13.46
C ARG A 122 -4.02 0.13 13.55
N SER A 123 -3.54 1.38 13.63
CA SER A 123 -4.39 2.56 13.80
C SER A 123 -5.32 2.83 12.62
N ILE A 124 -4.95 2.38 11.42
CA ILE A 124 -5.78 2.49 10.20
C ILE A 124 -6.66 1.25 9.97
N GLY A 125 -6.69 0.32 10.94
CA GLY A 125 -7.60 -0.83 10.95
C GLY A 125 -7.06 -2.08 10.25
N CYS A 126 -5.77 -2.16 9.94
CA CYS A 126 -5.19 -3.39 9.38
C CYS A 126 -4.83 -4.39 10.49
N ASP A 127 -5.12 -5.68 10.25
CA ASP A 127 -4.63 -6.77 11.09
C ASP A 127 -3.17 -7.10 10.74
N VAL A 128 -2.27 -6.81 11.67
CA VAL A 128 -0.81 -6.99 11.50
C VAL A 128 -0.29 -8.36 11.95
N SER A 129 -1.17 -9.26 12.40
CA SER A 129 -0.77 -10.57 12.94
C SER A 129 0.03 -11.44 11.96
N ALA A 130 -0.15 -11.22 10.66
CA ALA A 130 0.62 -11.87 9.60
C ALA A 130 2.14 -11.57 9.69
N TRP A 131 2.53 -10.46 10.31
CA TRP A 131 3.92 -10.10 10.57
C TRP A 131 4.47 -10.62 11.92
N GLY A 132 3.65 -11.32 12.71
CA GLY A 132 4.02 -11.80 14.05
C GLY A 132 3.84 -10.75 15.15
N GLU A 133 3.01 -9.74 14.90
CA GLU A 133 2.80 -8.54 15.74
C GLU A 133 1.37 -8.46 16.30
#